data_AF-A0A2S2QV39-F1
#
_entry.id   AF-A0A2S2QV39-F1
#
_cell.length_a   1.000
_cell.length_b   1.000
_cell.length_c   1.000
_cell.angle_alpha   90.00
_cell.angle_beta   90.00
_cell.angle_gamma   90.00
#
_symmetry.space_group_name_H-M   'P 1'
#
loop_
_entity.id
_entity.type
_entity.pdbx_description
1 polymer ?
#
loop_
_entity_poly.entity_id
_entity_poly.type
_entity_poly.pdbx_seq_one_letter_code
_entity_poly.pdbx_strand_id
1 'polypeptide(L)'
;MLDKAKLRDGLRLILSISRHGNQYMQFQKPWVLVKGSCEDKIKAGTIIGLSCNLVCLIAIMLQPYMPQTVNIIGKQLNVDISTFLLNNFVSIFLQPGHKIGKPAPLFDKIDASVVNQLKSRFAGKQNSPEKETLLVPGLDLTQISSIEQMEEAISKQGDLVKSLKQGKAEKSEWEPYVKGLLEMKKSLEQMKIASNPISIDDLEKEISKQGDIVRKLKEAKVEKSELQPEINLLIQLKSKLSLVKGLPADNGPKKKQKQNKK
;
A
#
# COMPACT_ATOMS: atom_id res chain seq x y z
N MET A 1 2.33 11.90 -32.89
CA MET A 1 2.45 10.66 -32.04
C MET A 1 1.07 10.08 -31.79
N LEU A 2 0.12 10.89 -31.32
CA LEU A 2 -1.31 10.55 -31.26
C LEU A 2 -1.91 10.29 -32.65
N ASP A 3 -1.44 11.00 -33.69
CA ASP A 3 -1.86 10.81 -35.10
C ASP A 3 -1.51 9.43 -35.66
N LYS A 4 -0.57 8.72 -35.01
CA LYS A 4 -0.17 7.34 -35.33
C LYS A 4 -0.73 6.32 -34.32
N ALA A 5 -1.77 6.70 -33.56
CA ALA A 5 -2.40 5.90 -32.51
C ALA A 5 -1.44 5.38 -31.41
N LYS A 6 -0.28 6.03 -31.20
CA LYS A 6 0.69 5.65 -30.16
C LYS A 6 0.28 6.19 -28.78
N LEU A 7 -0.84 5.73 -28.25
CA LEU A 7 -1.45 6.24 -27.01
C LEU A 7 -0.51 6.17 -25.80
N ARG A 8 0.22 5.06 -25.63
CA ARG A 8 1.16 4.87 -24.50
C ARG A 8 2.30 5.88 -24.52
N ASP A 9 2.87 6.13 -25.69
CA ASP A 9 3.98 7.07 -25.84
C ASP A 9 3.50 8.52 -25.72
N GLY A 10 2.30 8.83 -26.22
CA GLY A 10 1.63 10.12 -25.97
C GLY A 10 1.47 10.40 -24.48
N LEU A 11 0.98 9.43 -23.71
CA LEU A 11 0.82 9.58 -22.25
C LEU A 11 2.17 9.78 -21.54
N ARG A 12 3.21 9.04 -21.93
CA ARG A 12 4.56 9.22 -21.38
C ARG A 12 5.10 10.64 -21.62
N LEU A 13 4.85 11.20 -22.80
CA LEU A 13 5.26 12.56 -23.13
C LEU A 13 4.56 13.59 -22.22
N ILE A 14 3.24 13.44 -22.01
CA ILE A 14 2.47 14.31 -21.12
C ILE A 14 3.04 14.25 -19.68
N LEU A 15 3.33 13.05 -19.19
CA LEU A 15 3.94 12.85 -17.87
C LEU A 15 5.36 13.44 -17.79
N SER A 16 6.11 13.41 -18.90
CA SER A 16 7.42 14.07 -18.99
C SER A 16 7.29 15.58 -18.85
N ILE A 17 6.31 16.22 -19.51
CA ILE A 17 6.04 17.66 -19.36
C ILE A 17 5.70 18.00 -17.90
N SER A 18 4.82 17.21 -17.27
CA SER A 18 4.50 17.36 -15.84
C SER A 18 5.75 17.24 -14.95
N ARG A 19 6.65 16.30 -15.25
CA ARG A 19 7.92 16.13 -14.52
C ARG A 19 8.78 17.38 -14.59
N HIS A 20 8.91 18.00 -15.76
CA HIS A 20 9.67 19.25 -15.93
C HIS A 20 9.00 20.42 -15.18
N GLY A 21 7.67 20.50 -15.19
CA GLY A 21 6.94 21.49 -14.37
C GLY A 21 7.21 21.35 -12.88
N ASN A 22 7.21 20.12 -12.36
CA ASN A 22 7.56 19.86 -10.96
C ASN A 22 9.01 20.22 -10.64
N GLN A 23 9.96 19.93 -11.54
CA GLN A 23 11.36 20.33 -11.39
C GLN A 23 11.50 21.85 -11.37
N TYR A 24 10.79 22.57 -12.25
CA TYR A 24 10.78 24.02 -12.28
C TYR A 24 10.27 24.62 -10.96
N MET A 25 9.12 24.14 -10.47
CA MET A 25 8.57 24.54 -9.16
C MET A 25 9.54 24.26 -8.01
N GLN A 26 10.22 23.11 -8.02
CA GLN A 26 11.17 22.72 -6.98
C GLN A 26 12.46 23.54 -7.00
N PHE A 27 12.94 23.91 -8.19
CA PHE A 27 14.12 24.75 -8.35
C PHE A 27 13.83 26.19 -7.91
N GLN A 28 12.70 26.74 -8.33
CA GLN A 28 12.33 28.14 -8.07
C GLN A 28 11.78 28.39 -6.67
N LYS A 29 11.22 27.38 -6.00
CA LYS A 29 10.73 27.43 -4.60
C LYS A 29 9.82 28.65 -4.33
N PRO A 30 8.73 28.87 -5.09
CA PRO A 30 7.88 30.05 -4.95
C PRO A 30 7.26 30.20 -3.55
N TRP A 31 7.04 29.11 -2.81
CA TRP A 31 6.55 29.13 -1.41
C TRP A 31 7.55 29.72 -0.41
N VAL A 32 8.83 29.83 -0.79
CA VAL A 32 9.86 30.55 -0.04
C VAL A 32 9.88 32.01 -0.50
N LEU A 33 9.93 32.24 -1.81
CA LEU A 33 9.99 33.58 -2.41
C LEU A 33 8.81 34.48 -2.01
N VAL A 34 7.60 33.91 -1.88
CA VAL A 34 6.40 34.66 -1.47
C VAL A 34 6.53 35.28 -0.07
N LYS A 35 7.45 34.78 0.76
CA LYS A 35 7.74 35.29 2.12
C LYS A 35 8.89 36.30 2.14
N GLY A 36 9.52 36.56 0.99
CA GLY A 36 10.66 37.46 0.84
C GLY A 36 10.28 38.91 0.56
N SER A 37 11.16 39.59 -0.18
CA SER A 37 11.02 41.00 -0.56
C SER A 37 9.85 41.24 -1.54
N CYS A 38 9.55 42.51 -1.84
CA CYS A 38 8.53 42.85 -2.82
C CYS A 38 8.87 42.28 -4.22
N GLU A 39 10.15 42.30 -4.60
CA GLU A 39 10.62 41.69 -5.86
C GLU A 39 10.46 40.17 -5.87
N ASP A 40 10.76 39.50 -4.75
CA ASP A 40 10.60 38.05 -4.65
C ASP A 40 9.14 37.62 -4.75
N LYS A 41 8.21 38.42 -4.20
CA LYS A 41 6.77 38.19 -4.36
C LYS A 41 6.32 38.29 -5.81
N ILE A 42 6.85 39.26 -6.57
CA ILE A 42 6.56 39.39 -8.01
C ILE A 42 7.07 38.15 -8.75
N LYS A 43 8.32 37.72 -8.48
CA LYS A 43 8.89 36.50 -9.06
C LYS A 43 8.05 35.27 -8.73
N ALA A 44 7.65 35.10 -7.46
CA ALA A 44 6.78 34.02 -7.02
C ALA A 44 5.45 34.02 -7.80
N GLY A 45 4.84 35.20 -7.98
CA GLY A 45 3.63 35.36 -8.79
C GLY A 45 3.81 34.88 -10.22
N THR A 46 4.90 35.28 -10.89
CA THR A 46 5.23 34.83 -12.25
C THR A 46 5.41 33.32 -12.35
N ILE A 47 6.13 32.72 -11.40
CA ILE A 47 6.38 31.27 -11.35
C ILE A 47 5.05 30.50 -11.20
N ILE A 48 4.18 30.96 -10.30
CA ILE A 48 2.86 30.34 -10.07
C ILE A 48 1.96 30.52 -11.30
N GLY A 49 1.91 31.72 -11.88
CA GLY A 49 1.12 32.00 -13.08
C GLY A 49 1.54 31.13 -14.26
N LEU A 50 2.85 30.99 -14.48
CA LEU A 50 3.39 30.08 -15.51
C LEU A 50 3.02 28.62 -15.22
N SER A 51 3.14 28.20 -13.96
CA SER A 51 2.81 26.83 -13.56
C SER A 51 1.32 26.51 -13.75
N CYS A 52 0.42 27.45 -13.44
CA CYS A 52 -1.01 27.26 -13.71
C CYS A 52 -1.31 27.16 -15.22
N ASN A 53 -0.64 27.96 -16.06
CA ASN A 53 -0.76 27.85 -17.51
C ASN A 53 -0.21 26.52 -18.05
N LEU A 54 0.88 26.01 -17.46
CA LEU A 54 1.38 24.67 -17.77
C LEU A 54 0.38 23.57 -17.40
N VAL A 55 -0.35 23.73 -16.29
CA VAL A 55 -1.44 22.81 -15.92
C VAL A 55 -2.57 22.85 -16.94
N CYS A 56 -2.95 24.03 -17.47
CA CYS A 56 -3.93 24.11 -18.57
C CYS A 56 -3.47 23.29 -19.78
N LEU A 57 -2.21 23.46 -20.20
CA LEU A 57 -1.65 22.70 -21.33
C LEU A 57 -1.69 21.19 -21.09
N ILE A 58 -1.24 20.74 -19.91
CA ILE A 58 -1.27 19.31 -19.54
C ILE A 58 -2.71 18.80 -19.57
N ALA A 59 -3.67 19.56 -19.05
CA ALA A 59 -5.07 19.16 -19.00
C ALA A 59 -5.68 18.99 -20.41
N ILE A 60 -5.38 19.89 -21.35
CA ILE A 60 -5.79 19.75 -22.77
C ILE A 60 -5.25 18.43 -23.35
N MET A 61 -3.96 18.16 -23.15
CA MET A 61 -3.33 16.95 -23.67
C MET A 61 -3.84 15.67 -22.99
N LEU A 62 -4.30 15.79 -21.73
CA LEU A 62 -4.79 14.68 -20.91
C LEU A 62 -6.26 14.34 -21.17
N GLN A 63 -7.02 15.24 -21.81
CA GLN A 63 -8.44 15.08 -22.14
C GLN A 63 -8.79 13.72 -22.77
N PRO A 64 -8.07 13.20 -23.79
CA PRO A 64 -8.40 11.90 -24.39
C PRO A 64 -8.10 10.69 -23.47
N TYR A 65 -7.40 10.88 -22.35
CA TYR A 65 -7.04 9.81 -21.41
C TYR A 65 -7.86 9.85 -20.13
N MET A 66 -8.09 11.04 -19.56
CA MET A 66 -8.78 11.22 -18.28
C MET A 66 -9.72 12.45 -18.31
N PRO A 67 -10.83 12.40 -19.07
CA PRO A 67 -11.73 13.54 -19.25
C PRO A 67 -12.39 14.00 -17.94
N GLN A 68 -12.70 13.05 -17.03
CA GLN A 68 -13.25 13.38 -15.71
C GLN A 68 -12.26 14.19 -14.87
N THR A 69 -10.99 13.78 -14.86
CA THR A 69 -9.93 14.50 -14.15
C THR A 69 -9.73 15.90 -14.72
N VAL A 70 -9.76 16.05 -16.05
CA VAL A 70 -9.66 17.36 -16.71
C VAL A 70 -10.82 18.28 -16.32
N ASN A 71 -12.05 17.76 -16.23
CA ASN A 71 -13.19 18.54 -15.73
C ASN A 71 -12.98 19.02 -14.28
N ILE A 72 -12.37 18.20 -13.42
CA ILE A 72 -12.02 18.61 -12.06
C ILE A 72 -10.97 19.72 -12.09
N ILE A 73 -9.92 19.58 -12.93
CA ILE A 73 -8.89 20.62 -13.10
C ILE A 73 -9.53 21.93 -13.59
N GLY A 74 -10.43 21.88 -14.58
CA GLY A 74 -11.15 23.04 -15.11
C GLY A 74 -11.96 23.76 -14.03
N LYS A 75 -12.68 23.02 -13.18
CA LYS A 75 -13.38 23.59 -12.01
C LYS A 75 -12.43 24.25 -11.02
N GLN A 76 -11.27 23.62 -10.73
CA GLN A 76 -10.29 24.21 -9.80
C GLN A 76 -9.60 25.44 -10.39
N LEU A 77 -9.39 25.48 -11.70
CA LEU A 77 -8.83 26.65 -12.40
C LEU A 77 -9.89 27.68 -12.78
N ASN A 78 -11.18 27.38 -12.58
CA ASN A 78 -12.31 28.22 -12.99
C ASN A 78 -12.29 28.56 -14.50
N VAL A 79 -12.04 27.56 -15.33
CA VAL A 79 -12.06 27.66 -16.80
C VAL A 79 -12.64 26.40 -17.43
N ASP A 80 -13.24 26.55 -18.60
CA ASP A 80 -13.62 25.41 -19.43
C ASP A 80 -12.44 25.00 -20.32
N ILE A 81 -11.68 24.00 -19.86
CA ILE A 81 -10.48 23.50 -20.54
C ILE A 81 -10.82 22.90 -21.91
N SER A 82 -12.06 22.41 -22.10
CA SER A 82 -12.49 21.80 -23.36
C SER A 82 -12.54 22.78 -24.52
N THR A 83 -12.62 24.08 -24.22
CA THR A 83 -12.60 25.16 -25.22
C THR A 83 -11.20 25.48 -25.74
N PHE A 84 -10.15 25.01 -25.05
CA PHE A 84 -8.78 25.31 -25.44
C PHE A 84 -8.32 24.38 -26.56
N LEU A 85 -7.78 24.97 -27.62
CA LEU A 85 -7.20 24.25 -28.74
C LEU A 85 -5.69 24.05 -28.53
N LEU A 86 -5.22 22.86 -28.87
CA LEU A 86 -3.80 22.57 -28.87
C LEU A 86 -3.15 23.27 -30.06
N ASN A 87 -2.34 24.29 -29.79
CA ASN A 87 -1.52 24.99 -30.78
C ASN A 87 -0.06 24.56 -30.68
N ASN A 88 0.72 24.88 -31.72
CA ASN A 88 2.16 24.58 -31.78
C ASN A 88 3.01 25.36 -30.75
N PHE A 89 2.40 26.29 -30.01
CA PHE A 89 3.07 27.13 -29.02
C PHE A 89 2.33 27.09 -27.68
N VAL A 90 3.10 27.20 -26.60
CA VAL A 90 2.56 27.36 -25.25
C VAL A 90 1.83 28.70 -25.19
N SER A 91 0.52 28.65 -25.16
CA SER A 91 -0.33 29.84 -25.05
C SER A 91 -0.56 30.20 -23.59
N ILE A 92 -0.66 31.50 -23.30
CA ILE A 92 -1.10 31.98 -22.00
C ILE A 92 -2.62 31.90 -21.98
N PHE A 93 -3.15 30.83 -21.39
CA PHE A 93 -4.58 30.59 -21.23
C PHE A 93 -5.17 31.40 -20.06
N LEU A 94 -4.41 31.53 -18.97
CA LEU A 94 -4.82 32.27 -17.78
C LEU A 94 -4.13 33.63 -17.78
N GLN A 95 -4.92 34.68 -18.04
CA GLN A 95 -4.45 36.04 -18.03
C GLN A 95 -4.17 36.54 -16.59
N PRO A 96 -3.24 37.49 -16.40
CA PRO A 96 -3.03 38.12 -15.10
C PRO A 96 -4.34 38.69 -14.53
N GLY A 97 -4.60 38.45 -13.24
CA GLY A 97 -5.84 38.84 -12.58
C GLY A 97 -6.96 37.80 -12.61
N HIS A 98 -6.80 36.70 -13.36
CA HIS A 98 -7.73 35.57 -13.33
C HIS A 98 -7.85 34.97 -11.93
N LYS A 99 -9.08 34.72 -11.49
CA LYS A 99 -9.37 34.10 -10.18
C LYS A 99 -9.63 32.61 -10.37
N ILE A 100 -8.70 31.80 -9.85
CA ILE A 100 -8.87 30.35 -9.77
C ILE A 100 -9.95 29.98 -8.74
N GLY A 101 -10.50 28.77 -8.90
CA GLY A 101 -11.42 28.17 -7.93
C GLY A 101 -10.68 27.62 -6.70
N LYS A 102 -11.33 26.69 -5.99
CA LYS A 102 -10.76 26.07 -4.79
C LYS A 102 -9.86 24.88 -5.17
N PRO A 103 -8.54 24.92 -4.91
CA PRO A 103 -7.66 23.79 -5.20
C PRO A 103 -7.95 22.61 -4.26
N ALA A 104 -7.88 21.40 -4.80
CA ALA A 104 -8.05 20.14 -4.06
C ALA A 104 -7.17 19.04 -4.69
N PRO A 105 -6.73 18.03 -3.92
CA PRO A 105 -6.01 16.89 -4.47
C PRO A 105 -6.77 16.23 -5.63
N LEU A 106 -6.06 15.95 -6.73
CA LEU A 106 -6.66 15.35 -7.93
C LEU A 106 -6.74 13.82 -7.86
N PHE A 107 -5.82 13.19 -7.15
CA PHE A 107 -5.67 11.74 -7.10
C PHE A 107 -5.54 11.27 -5.66
N ASP A 108 -6.33 10.26 -5.31
CA ASP A 108 -6.17 9.51 -4.08
C ASP A 108 -5.11 8.43 -4.25
N LYS A 109 -4.36 8.20 -3.17
CA LYS A 109 -3.40 7.10 -3.14
C LYS A 109 -4.17 5.79 -3.07
N ILE A 110 -3.88 4.88 -4.00
CA ILE A 110 -4.38 3.51 -3.92
C ILE A 110 -3.49 2.73 -2.94
N ASP A 111 -4.04 2.35 -1.79
CA ASP A 111 -3.32 1.56 -0.79
C ASP A 111 -3.27 0.07 -1.17
N ALA A 112 -2.22 -0.61 -0.69
CA ALA A 112 -2.01 -2.03 -0.98
C ALA A 112 -3.16 -2.92 -0.48
N SER A 113 -3.87 -2.52 0.57
CA SER A 113 -5.07 -3.21 1.06
C SER A 113 -6.17 -3.22 0.01
N VAL A 114 -6.46 -2.08 -0.62
CA VAL A 114 -7.46 -1.95 -1.69
C VAL A 114 -7.04 -2.78 -2.90
N VAL A 115 -5.77 -2.74 -3.28
CA VAL A 115 -5.24 -3.57 -4.36
C VAL A 115 -5.44 -5.07 -4.06
N ASN A 116 -5.12 -5.51 -2.85
CA ASN A 116 -5.26 -6.91 -2.46
C ASN A 116 -6.74 -7.34 -2.40
N GLN A 117 -7.62 -6.50 -1.87
CA GLN A 117 -9.07 -6.75 -1.88
C GLN A 117 -9.61 -6.90 -3.29
N LEU A 118 -9.23 -6.00 -4.21
CA LEU A 118 -9.65 -6.07 -5.61
C LEU A 118 -9.08 -7.31 -6.30
N LYS A 119 -7.82 -7.68 -6.03
CA LYS A 119 -7.23 -8.92 -6.53
C LYS A 119 -8.00 -10.14 -6.03
N SER A 120 -8.27 -10.25 -4.73
CA SER A 120 -9.06 -11.37 -4.18
C SER A 120 -10.47 -11.44 -4.78
N ARG A 121 -11.10 -10.29 -5.04
CA ARG A 121 -12.45 -10.21 -5.60
C ARG A 121 -12.51 -10.54 -7.09
N PHE A 122 -11.48 -10.19 -7.87
CA PHE A 122 -11.51 -10.20 -9.34
C PHE A 122 -10.45 -11.09 -10.01
N ALA A 123 -9.57 -11.76 -9.26
CA ALA A 123 -8.59 -12.69 -9.84
C ALA A 123 -9.24 -13.91 -10.50
N GLY A 124 -10.50 -14.23 -10.19
CA GLY A 124 -11.19 -15.41 -10.70
C GLY A 124 -10.54 -16.73 -10.24
N LYS A 125 -10.92 -17.85 -10.84
CA LYS A 125 -10.19 -19.13 -10.72
C LYS A 125 -8.97 -19.09 -11.64
N GLN A 126 -8.03 -18.19 -11.36
CA GLN A 126 -6.72 -18.26 -11.97
C GLN A 126 -5.99 -19.45 -11.35
N ASN A 127 -5.87 -20.56 -12.10
CA ASN A 127 -4.78 -21.53 -11.94
C ASN A 127 -3.46 -20.81 -12.22
N SER A 128 -3.10 -19.91 -11.32
CA SER A 128 -1.73 -19.42 -11.22
C SER A 128 -0.92 -20.64 -10.80
N PRO A 129 0.26 -20.92 -11.37
CA PRO A 129 1.20 -21.81 -10.72
C PRO A 129 1.62 -21.09 -9.44
N GLU A 130 0.88 -21.31 -8.36
CA GLU A 130 1.49 -21.32 -7.04
C GLU A 130 2.72 -22.21 -7.21
N LYS A 131 3.90 -21.64 -6.97
CA LYS A 131 5.13 -22.44 -6.82
C LYS A 131 4.74 -23.61 -5.93
N GLU A 132 4.67 -24.82 -6.50
CA GLU A 132 4.07 -25.99 -5.87
C GLU A 132 4.52 -26.08 -4.42
N THR A 133 3.57 -26.04 -3.50
CA THR A 133 3.84 -26.36 -2.11
C THR A 133 4.23 -27.83 -2.07
N LEU A 134 5.51 -28.10 -1.85
CA LEU A 134 6.01 -29.47 -1.74
C LEU A 134 5.94 -29.93 -0.28
N LEU A 135 5.37 -31.12 -0.09
CA LEU A 135 5.33 -31.83 1.19
C LEU A 135 6.35 -32.96 1.17
N VAL A 136 6.64 -33.54 2.34
CA VAL A 136 7.43 -34.77 2.43
C VAL A 136 6.84 -35.81 1.46
N PRO A 137 7.65 -36.44 0.60
CA PRO A 137 7.17 -37.47 -0.31
C PRO A 137 6.39 -38.56 0.43
N GLY A 138 5.16 -38.83 -0.03
CA GLY A 138 4.26 -39.82 0.59
C GLY A 138 3.35 -39.30 1.72
N LEU A 139 3.41 -38.00 2.04
CA LEU A 139 2.47 -37.38 2.99
C LEU A 139 1.18 -36.95 2.28
N ASP A 140 0.06 -37.61 2.59
CA ASP A 140 -1.27 -37.21 2.15
C ASP A 140 -2.01 -36.49 3.28
N LEU A 141 -2.25 -35.19 3.11
CA LEU A 141 -2.96 -34.36 4.09
C LEU A 141 -4.42 -34.80 4.31
N THR A 142 -5.03 -35.51 3.36
CA THR A 142 -6.43 -35.98 3.47
C THR A 142 -6.60 -37.13 4.46
N GLN A 143 -5.51 -37.81 4.81
CA GLN A 143 -5.48 -38.90 5.79
C GLN A 143 -5.25 -38.41 7.23
N ILE A 144 -4.94 -37.13 7.42
CA ILE A 144 -4.68 -36.56 8.74
C ILE A 144 -6.02 -36.24 9.41
N SER A 145 -6.38 -37.05 10.41
CA SER A 145 -7.67 -36.98 11.10
C SER A 145 -7.57 -36.51 12.55
N SER A 146 -6.34 -36.39 13.08
CA SER A 146 -6.08 -35.99 14.46
C SER A 146 -5.00 -34.90 14.56
N ILE A 147 -5.03 -34.18 15.67
CA ILE A 147 -4.05 -33.13 15.97
C ILE A 147 -2.66 -33.74 16.14
N GLU A 148 -2.52 -34.93 16.76
CA GLU A 148 -1.23 -35.59 16.93
C GLU A 148 -0.59 -35.95 15.58
N GLN A 149 -1.39 -36.48 14.63
CA GLN A 149 -0.92 -36.78 13.28
C GLN A 149 -0.45 -35.52 12.52
N MET A 150 -1.14 -34.40 12.73
CA MET A 150 -0.76 -33.11 12.15
C MET A 150 0.54 -32.57 12.76
N GLU A 151 0.75 -32.72 14.08
CA GLU A 151 2.01 -32.35 14.75
C GLU A 151 3.19 -33.18 14.25
N GLU A 152 2.99 -34.48 14.09
CA GLU A 152 4.01 -35.38 13.58
C GLU A 152 4.39 -35.04 12.13
N ALA A 153 3.40 -34.75 11.28
CA ALA A 153 3.62 -34.30 9.90
C ALA A 153 4.40 -32.98 9.82
N ILE A 154 4.08 -32.01 10.69
CA ILE A 154 4.82 -30.75 10.82
C ILE A 154 6.26 -30.99 11.27
N SER A 155 6.49 -31.93 12.19
CA SER A 155 7.83 -32.29 12.63
C SER A 155 8.65 -32.87 11.48
N LYS A 156 8.10 -33.85 10.76
CA LYS A 156 8.76 -34.50 9.61
C LYS A 156 9.10 -33.51 8.50
N GLN A 157 8.18 -32.63 8.14
CA GLN A 157 8.44 -31.55 7.17
C GLN A 157 9.49 -30.55 7.68
N GLY A 158 9.46 -30.23 8.98
CA GLY A 158 10.43 -29.34 9.60
C GLY A 158 11.85 -29.89 9.55
N ASP A 159 12.01 -31.19 9.77
CA ASP A 159 13.31 -31.87 9.73
C ASP A 159 13.84 -31.99 8.30
N LEU A 160 12.96 -32.20 7.31
CA LEU A 160 13.32 -32.12 5.89
C LEU A 160 13.80 -30.71 5.49
N VAL A 161 13.11 -29.65 5.93
CA VAL A 161 13.54 -28.27 5.68
C VAL A 161 14.90 -27.98 6.32
N LYS A 162 15.16 -28.49 7.54
CA LYS A 162 16.45 -28.32 8.21
C LYS A 162 17.56 -29.07 7.47
N SER A 163 17.32 -30.32 7.05
CA SER A 163 18.32 -31.11 6.33
C SER A 163 18.67 -30.49 4.98
N LEU A 164 17.68 -30.00 4.22
CA LEU A 164 17.91 -29.28 2.96
C LEU A 164 18.74 -27.99 3.18
N LYS A 165 18.46 -27.23 4.24
CA LYS A 165 19.24 -26.03 4.57
C LYS A 165 20.66 -26.34 5.04
N GLN A 166 20.86 -27.43 5.79
CA GLN A 166 22.18 -27.89 6.25
C GLN A 166 23.00 -28.48 5.10
N GLY A 167 22.36 -29.15 4.14
CA GLY A 167 22.97 -29.71 2.94
C GLY A 167 23.37 -28.69 1.87
N LYS A 168 23.26 -27.37 2.14
CA LYS A 168 23.49 -26.27 1.18
C LYS A 168 22.65 -26.37 -0.09
N ALA A 169 21.43 -26.92 0.00
CA ALA A 169 20.48 -26.92 -1.12
C ALA A 169 20.17 -25.49 -1.57
N GLU A 170 19.89 -25.31 -2.87
CA GLU A 170 19.62 -23.99 -3.40
C GLU A 170 18.32 -23.43 -2.78
N LYS A 171 18.23 -22.11 -2.61
CA LYS A 171 17.02 -21.47 -2.07
C LYS A 171 15.75 -21.87 -2.81
N SER A 172 15.85 -22.10 -4.12
CA SER A 172 14.73 -22.56 -4.95
C SER A 172 14.22 -23.94 -4.55
N GLU A 173 15.07 -24.81 -3.98
CA GLU A 173 14.74 -26.20 -3.66
C GLU A 173 14.05 -26.33 -2.29
N TRP A 174 14.47 -25.56 -1.28
CA TRP A 174 13.87 -25.65 0.07
C TRP A 174 12.73 -24.65 0.33
N GLU A 175 12.64 -23.55 -0.42
CA GLU A 175 11.57 -22.55 -0.29
C GLU A 175 10.13 -23.14 -0.40
N PRO A 176 9.81 -24.06 -1.33
CA PRO A 176 8.47 -24.65 -1.41
C PRO A 176 8.13 -25.50 -0.16
N TYR A 177 9.09 -26.26 0.37
CA TYR A 177 8.88 -27.05 1.60
C TYR A 177 8.65 -26.19 2.84
N VAL A 178 9.29 -25.01 2.91
CA VAL A 178 9.07 -24.04 4.00
C VAL A 178 7.65 -23.47 3.93
N LYS A 179 7.12 -23.20 2.74
CA LYS A 179 5.74 -22.74 2.59
C LYS A 179 4.74 -23.79 3.04
N GLY A 180 4.94 -25.05 2.66
CA GLY A 180 4.09 -26.16 3.13
C GLY A 180 4.12 -26.33 4.65
N LEU A 181 5.29 -26.18 5.26
CA LEU A 181 5.42 -26.19 6.73
C LEU A 181 4.59 -25.09 7.41
N LEU A 182 4.57 -23.88 6.83
CA LEU A 182 3.80 -22.76 7.37
C LEU A 182 2.29 -22.98 7.22
N GLU A 183 1.85 -23.54 6.11
CA GLU A 183 0.45 -23.88 5.87
C GLU A 183 -0.03 -24.97 6.83
N MET A 184 0.73 -26.06 7.00
CA MET A 184 0.37 -27.11 7.96
C MET A 184 0.29 -26.57 9.39
N LYS A 185 1.21 -25.69 9.81
CA LYS A 185 1.15 -25.03 11.13
C LYS A 185 -0.10 -24.17 11.29
N LYS A 186 -0.54 -23.50 10.23
CA LYS A 186 -1.77 -22.72 10.24
C LYS A 186 -3.01 -23.62 10.36
N SER A 187 -3.05 -24.73 9.63
CA SER A 187 -4.13 -25.73 9.71
C SER A 187 -4.18 -26.41 11.08
N LEU A 188 -3.04 -26.69 11.70
CA LEU A 188 -2.98 -27.21 13.06
C LEU A 188 -3.56 -26.23 14.09
N GLU A 189 -3.24 -24.94 13.98
CA GLU A 189 -3.79 -23.94 14.89
C GLU A 189 -5.33 -23.86 14.74
N GLN A 190 -5.84 -23.99 13.51
CA GLN A 190 -7.29 -24.07 13.26
C GLN A 190 -7.92 -25.33 13.87
N MET A 191 -7.29 -26.50 13.75
CA MET A 191 -7.78 -27.74 14.37
C MET A 191 -7.79 -27.65 15.90
N LYS A 192 -6.76 -27.08 16.53
CA LYS A 192 -6.69 -26.86 17.98
C LYS A 192 -7.78 -25.92 18.50
N ILE A 193 -8.13 -24.92 17.70
CA ILE A 193 -9.22 -23.99 17.99
C ILE A 193 -10.58 -24.69 17.86
N ALA A 194 -10.75 -25.58 16.89
CA ALA A 194 -12.00 -26.34 16.69
C ALA A 194 -12.23 -27.42 17.77
N SER A 195 -11.16 -28.05 18.27
CA SER A 195 -11.25 -29.09 19.31
C SER A 195 -11.48 -28.56 20.73
N ASN A 196 -11.21 -27.28 20.96
CA ASN A 196 -11.37 -26.64 22.27
C ASN A 196 -11.99 -25.25 22.05
N PRO A 197 -13.32 -25.11 22.08
CA PRO A 197 -13.98 -23.84 21.80
C PRO A 197 -13.67 -22.85 22.92
N ILE A 198 -12.60 -22.08 22.74
CA ILE A 198 -12.31 -20.93 23.58
C ILE A 198 -13.40 -19.90 23.28
N SER A 199 -14.14 -19.49 24.31
CA SER A 199 -15.17 -18.46 24.15
C SER A 199 -14.54 -17.21 23.54
N ILE A 200 -15.13 -16.72 22.45
CA ILE A 200 -14.69 -15.50 21.75
C ILE A 200 -14.59 -14.34 22.75
N ASP A 201 -15.53 -14.27 23.69
CA ASP A 201 -15.59 -13.25 24.73
C ASP A 201 -14.37 -13.27 25.65
N ASP A 202 -13.81 -14.46 25.93
CA ASP A 202 -12.64 -14.57 26.81
C ASP A 202 -11.35 -14.20 26.07
N LEU A 203 -11.25 -14.50 24.77
CA LEU A 203 -10.15 -14.00 23.93
C LEU A 203 -10.20 -12.47 23.77
N GLU A 204 -11.38 -11.88 23.62
CA GLU A 204 -11.53 -10.42 23.56
C GLU A 204 -11.11 -9.74 24.86
N LYS A 205 -11.52 -10.30 26.01
CA LYS A 205 -11.07 -9.82 27.33
C LYS A 205 -9.55 -9.89 27.47
N GLU A 206 -8.94 -11.00 27.05
CA GLU A 206 -7.49 -11.18 27.19
C GLU A 206 -6.69 -10.27 26.24
N ILE A 207 -7.19 -10.03 25.02
CA ILE A 207 -6.62 -9.04 24.09
C ILE A 207 -6.72 -7.62 24.67
N SER A 208 -7.84 -7.30 25.32
CA SER A 208 -8.03 -5.98 25.96
C SER A 208 -7.02 -5.79 27.09
N LYS A 209 -6.92 -6.76 28.01
CA LYS A 209 -5.95 -6.71 29.13
C LYS A 209 -4.52 -6.59 28.62
N GLN A 210 -4.14 -7.41 27.63
CA GLN A 210 -2.79 -7.39 27.06
C GLN A 210 -2.50 -6.08 26.33
N GLY A 211 -3.50 -5.50 25.67
CA GLY A 211 -3.41 -4.17 25.07
C GLY A 211 -3.13 -3.08 26.10
N ASP A 212 -3.77 -3.15 27.27
CA ASP A 212 -3.57 -2.22 28.37
C ASP A 212 -2.18 -2.37 29.00
N ILE A 213 -1.66 -3.59 29.13
CA ILE A 213 -0.29 -3.85 29.60
C ILE A 213 0.72 -3.22 28.63
N VAL A 214 0.60 -3.47 27.33
CA VAL A 214 1.48 -2.88 26.31
C VAL A 214 1.40 -1.35 26.30
N ARG A 215 0.22 -0.78 26.57
CA ARG A 215 0.02 0.67 26.68
C ARG A 215 0.72 1.24 27.91
N LYS A 216 0.54 0.62 29.08
CA LYS A 216 1.20 1.01 30.34
C LYS A 216 2.72 0.90 30.25
N LEU A 217 3.25 -0.18 29.68
CA LEU A 217 4.70 -0.35 29.48
C LEU A 217 5.29 0.68 28.52
N LYS A 218 4.54 1.06 27.48
CA LYS A 218 4.94 2.17 26.57
C LYS A 218 4.92 3.53 27.27
N GLU A 219 3.94 3.79 28.13
CA GLU A 219 3.84 5.03 28.91
C GLU A 219 4.94 5.12 29.97
N ALA A 220 5.29 4.00 30.59
CA ALA A 220 6.38 3.88 31.56
C ALA A 220 7.79 3.92 30.92
N LYS A 221 7.90 4.09 29.59
CA LYS A 221 9.17 4.14 28.84
C LYS A 221 10.10 2.95 29.13
N VAL A 222 9.51 1.78 29.36
CA VAL A 222 10.24 0.53 29.59
C VAL A 222 11.06 0.18 28.33
N GLU A 223 12.22 -0.44 28.54
CA GLU A 223 13.12 -0.79 27.44
C GLU A 223 12.45 -1.67 26.39
N LYS A 224 12.89 -1.50 25.15
CA LYS A 224 12.35 -2.25 24.00
C LYS A 224 12.49 -3.76 24.16
N SER A 225 13.50 -4.22 24.91
CA SER A 225 13.74 -5.64 25.22
C SER A 225 12.58 -6.26 26.00
N GLU A 226 12.03 -5.53 26.97
CA GLU A 226 10.91 -5.98 27.82
C GLU A 226 9.54 -5.70 27.18
N LEU A 227 9.46 -4.68 26.30
CA LEU A 227 8.21 -4.34 25.60
C LEU A 227 7.90 -5.27 24.42
N GLN A 228 8.92 -5.78 23.73
CA GLN A 228 8.77 -6.63 22.55
C GLN A 228 8.04 -7.97 22.80
N PRO A 229 8.31 -8.73 23.89
CA PRO A 229 7.58 -9.98 24.14
C PRO A 229 6.08 -9.73 24.34
N GLU A 230 5.70 -8.67 25.06
CA GLU A 230 4.30 -8.33 25.33
C GLU A 230 3.54 -7.90 24.06
N ILE A 231 4.21 -7.18 23.15
CA ILE A 231 3.67 -6.85 21.82
C ILE A 231 3.48 -8.12 20.99
N ASN A 232 4.44 -9.04 21.02
CA ASN A 232 4.36 -10.29 20.27
C ASN A 232 3.18 -11.14 20.78
N LEU A 233 2.99 -11.21 22.10
CA LEU A 233 1.85 -11.90 22.72
C LEU A 233 0.52 -11.28 22.29
N LEU A 234 0.42 -9.94 22.26
CA LEU A 234 -0.79 -9.24 21.79
C LEU A 234 -1.11 -9.56 20.32
N ILE A 235 -0.09 -9.63 19.46
CA ILE A 235 -0.27 -9.99 18.04
C ILE A 235 -0.73 -11.45 17.91
N GLN A 236 -0.18 -12.36 18.70
CA GLN A 236 -0.59 -13.76 18.73
C GLN A 236 -2.06 -13.90 19.17
N LEU A 237 -2.48 -13.22 20.24
CA LEU A 237 -3.87 -13.25 20.71
C LEU A 237 -4.85 -12.70 19.65
N LYS A 238 -4.49 -11.60 18.98
CA LYS A 238 -5.31 -11.05 17.88
C LYS A 238 -5.37 -11.97 16.67
N SER A 239 -4.28 -12.66 16.35
CA SER A 239 -4.28 -13.67 15.30
C SER A 239 -5.19 -14.84 15.65
N LYS A 240 -5.19 -15.30 16.91
CA LYS A 240 -6.10 -16.35 17.39
C LYS A 240 -7.57 -15.92 17.27
N LEU A 241 -7.92 -14.71 17.70
CA LEU A 241 -9.28 -14.16 17.55
C LEU A 241 -9.71 -14.07 16.08
N SER A 242 -8.81 -13.61 15.21
CA SER A 242 -9.06 -13.53 13.76
C SER A 242 -9.34 -14.91 13.15
N LEU A 243 -8.58 -15.93 13.53
CA LEU A 243 -8.80 -17.31 13.09
C LEU A 243 -10.14 -17.85 13.58
N VAL A 244 -10.52 -17.62 14.84
CA VAL A 244 -11.80 -18.04 15.42
C VAL A 244 -12.99 -17.35 14.73
N LYS A 245 -12.88 -16.06 14.40
CA LYS A 245 -13.96 -15.29 13.74
C LYS A 245 -14.05 -15.49 12.21
N GLY A 246 -13.12 -16.23 11.60
CA GLY A 246 -13.08 -16.41 10.14
C GLY A 246 -12.81 -15.12 9.33
N LEU A 247 -12.29 -14.07 9.98
CA LEU A 247 -11.98 -12.77 9.38
C LEU A 247 -10.46 -12.62 9.20
N PRO A 248 -9.96 -11.99 8.12
CA PRO A 248 -8.52 -11.84 7.89
C PRO A 248 -7.87 -11.01 9.00
N ALA A 249 -6.70 -11.47 9.46
CA ALA A 249 -5.96 -10.90 10.59
C ALA A 249 -5.60 -9.43 10.36
N ASP A 250 -6.10 -8.53 11.22
CA ASP A 250 -5.66 -7.15 11.31
C ASP A 250 -4.26 -7.09 11.94
N ASN A 251 -3.26 -7.38 11.11
CA ASN A 251 -1.86 -7.29 11.47
C ASN A 251 -1.37 -5.84 11.39
N GLY A 252 -1.54 -5.12 12.49
CA GLY A 252 -0.48 -4.23 12.98
C GLY A 252 -0.71 -2.71 12.93
N PRO A 253 0.12 -1.97 13.69
CA PRO A 253 -0.22 -0.67 14.25
C PRO A 253 -0.18 0.46 13.22
N LYS A 254 -1.21 1.33 13.24
CA LYS A 254 -1.15 2.67 12.64
C LYS A 254 0.06 3.42 13.21
N LYS A 255 1.15 3.52 12.43
CA LYS A 255 2.28 4.41 12.72
C LYS A 255 1.74 5.84 12.83
N LYS A 256 1.64 6.36 14.05
CA LYS A 256 1.59 7.82 14.28
C LYS A 256 2.93 8.39 13.84
N GLN A 257 2.92 9.12 12.72
CA GLN A 257 4.03 9.99 12.33
C GLN A 257 4.29 10.97 13.48
N LYS A 258 5.54 10.96 13.98
CA LYS A 258 6.07 12.02 14.83
C LYS A 258 6.00 13.33 14.05
N GLN A 259 5.13 14.25 14.49
CA GLN A 259 5.33 15.68 14.25
C GLN A 259 6.42 16.15 15.21
N ASN A 260 7.59 16.48 14.68
CA ASN A 260 8.57 17.30 15.39
C ASN A 260 7.98 18.71 15.55
N LYS A 261 7.87 19.17 16.80
CA LYS A 261 7.64 20.57 17.16
C LYS A 261 8.74 20.99 18.15
N LYS A 262 9.82 21.51 17.59
CA LYS A 262 10.62 22.69 17.98
C LYS A 262 11.96 22.62 17.28
#